data_AF-A0A1L3FRF9-F1
#
_entry.id   AF-A0A1L3FRF9-F1
#
_cell.length_a   1.000
_cell.length_b   1.000
_cell.length_c   1.000
_cell.angle_alpha   90.00
_cell.angle_beta   90.00
_cell.angle_gamma   90.00
#
_symmetry.space_group_name_H-M   'P 1'
#
loop_
_entity.id
_entity.type
_entity.pdbx_description
1 polymer ?
#
loop_
_entity_poly.entity_id
_entity_poly.type
_entity_poly.pdbx_seq_one_letter_code
_entity_poly.pdbx_strand_id
1 'polypeptide(L)'
;MPPSPIDPARLAALPADLRALFRAQEAMIEAERRRADDECSARLHVESELAASKESVERLELLVKEYERAGPGCLDSAPLDLSGFLPGYAERGALRFCRCVGRA
;
A
#
# COMPACT_ATOMS: atom_id res chain seq x y z
N MET A 1 22.70 -16.48 -6.10
CA MET A 1 22.90 -16.43 -7.57
C MET A 1 23.54 -17.74 -8.00
N PRO A 2 22.94 -18.51 -8.92
CA PRO A 2 23.71 -19.58 -9.56
C PRO A 2 24.88 -18.93 -10.31
N PRO A 3 26.09 -19.53 -10.28
CA PRO A 3 27.23 -19.00 -11.01
C PRO A 3 26.90 -18.97 -12.50
N SER A 4 27.28 -17.88 -13.18
CA SER A 4 27.17 -17.79 -14.64
C SER A 4 27.90 -18.99 -15.27
N PRO A 5 27.25 -19.79 -16.14
CA PRO A 5 27.86 -20.98 -16.74
C PRO A 5 28.96 -20.66 -17.77
N ILE A 6 29.27 -19.38 -17.96
CA ILE A 6 30.24 -18.90 -18.94
C ILE A 6 31.57 -18.67 -18.21
N ASP A 7 32.60 -19.40 -18.63
CA ASP A 7 33.97 -19.24 -18.17
C ASP A 7 34.49 -17.82 -18.52
N PRO A 8 34.88 -17.01 -17.52
CA PRO A 8 35.35 -15.64 -17.75
C PRO A 8 36.62 -15.57 -18.62
N ALA A 9 37.47 -16.60 -18.59
CA ALA A 9 38.67 -16.64 -19.43
C ALA A 9 38.31 -16.79 -20.92
N ARG A 10 37.27 -17.58 -21.21
CA ARG A 10 36.74 -17.72 -22.58
C ARG A 10 36.06 -16.46 -23.06
N LEU A 11 35.32 -15.78 -22.19
CA LEU A 11 34.69 -14.50 -22.50
C LEU A 11 35.76 -13.42 -22.81
N ALA A 12 36.86 -13.41 -22.06
CA ALA A 12 37.97 -12.48 -22.27
C ALA A 12 38.74 -12.74 -23.59
N ALA A 13 38.82 -13.99 -24.03
CA ALA A 13 39.47 -14.37 -25.27
C ALA A 13 38.66 -14.02 -26.55
N LEU A 14 37.39 -13.64 -26.42
CA LEU A 14 36.55 -13.27 -27.56
C LEU A 14 36.99 -11.94 -28.19
N PRO A 15 36.78 -11.79 -29.53
CA PRO A 15 36.81 -10.51 -30.22
C PRO A 15 36.00 -9.41 -29.53
N ALA A 16 36.42 -8.16 -29.69
CA ALA A 16 35.88 -7.02 -28.94
C ALA A 16 34.39 -6.76 -29.20
N ASP A 17 33.96 -6.92 -30.46
CA ASP A 17 32.57 -6.87 -30.93
C ASP A 17 31.69 -7.92 -30.25
N LEU A 18 32.14 -9.17 -30.19
CA LEU A 18 31.39 -10.24 -29.50
C LEU A 18 31.31 -9.99 -27.99
N ARG A 19 32.39 -9.55 -27.35
CA ARG A 19 32.36 -9.16 -25.93
C ARG A 19 31.38 -8.02 -25.65
N ALA A 20 31.29 -7.06 -26.56
CA ALA A 20 30.33 -5.96 -26.44
C ALA A 20 28.87 -6.45 -26.52
N LEU A 21 28.58 -7.41 -27.40
CA LEU A 21 27.25 -8.04 -27.48
C LEU A 21 26.87 -8.76 -26.19
N PHE A 22 27.77 -9.56 -25.62
CA PHE A 22 27.50 -10.24 -24.34
C PHE A 22 27.24 -9.25 -23.20
N ARG A 23 28.02 -8.17 -23.10
CA ARG A 23 27.77 -7.11 -22.10
C ARG A 23 26.43 -6.42 -22.31
N ALA A 24 26.06 -6.17 -23.57
CA ALA A 24 24.76 -5.58 -23.89
C ALA A 24 23.60 -6.52 -23.51
N GLN A 25 23.75 -7.83 -23.74
CA GLN A 25 22.78 -8.83 -23.31
C GLN A 25 22.67 -8.91 -21.79
N GLU A 26 23.78 -8.91 -21.06
CA GLU A 26 23.80 -8.87 -19.60
C GLU A 26 23.09 -7.62 -19.06
N ALA A 27 23.40 -6.45 -19.61
CA ALA A 27 22.76 -5.19 -19.23
C ALA A 27 21.25 -5.21 -19.50
N MET A 28 20.82 -5.84 -20.59
CA MET A 28 19.40 -5.96 -20.93
C MET A 28 18.67 -6.90 -19.97
N ILE A 29 19.26 -8.07 -19.65
CA ILE A 29 18.71 -9.01 -18.65
C ILE A 29 18.63 -8.35 -17.28
N GLU A 30 19.65 -7.59 -16.89
CA GLU A 30 19.66 -6.87 -15.62
C GLU A 30 18.57 -5.79 -15.60
N ALA A 31 18.38 -5.07 -16.70
CA ALA A 31 17.32 -4.08 -16.82
C ALA A 31 15.92 -4.72 -16.73
N GLU A 32 15.71 -5.88 -17.34
CA GLU A 32 14.46 -6.64 -17.21
C GLU A 32 14.21 -7.10 -15.78
N ARG A 33 15.25 -7.58 -15.08
CA ARG A 33 15.13 -7.94 -13.65
C ARG A 33 14.72 -6.74 -12.80
N ARG A 34 15.37 -5.59 -13.00
CA ARG A 34 15.02 -4.36 -12.29
C ARG A 34 13.57 -3.95 -12.54
N ARG A 35 13.09 -4.04 -13.79
CA ARG A 35 11.68 -3.77 -14.12
C ARG A 35 10.73 -4.73 -13.39
N ALA A 36 11.07 -6.02 -13.33
CA ALA A 36 10.27 -7.01 -12.61
C ALA A 36 10.26 -6.75 -11.09
N ASP A 37 11.40 -6.34 -10.52
CA ASP A 37 11.51 -5.97 -9.11
C ASP A 37 10.70 -4.71 -8.78
N ASP A 38 10.74 -3.69 -9.66
CA ASP A 38 9.94 -2.47 -9.56
C ASP A 38 8.44 -2.78 -9.64
N GLU A 39 8.03 -3.62 -10.59
CA GLU A 39 6.64 -4.06 -10.73
C GLU A 39 6.16 -4.85 -9.51
N CYS A 40 6.99 -5.76 -8.99
CA CYS A 40 6.72 -6.49 -7.76
C CYS A 40 6.55 -5.54 -6.58
N SER A 41 7.45 -4.57 -6.43
CA SER A 41 7.41 -3.56 -5.38
C SER A 41 6.14 -2.70 -5.47
N ALA A 42 5.76 -2.27 -6.68
CA ALA A 42 4.53 -1.51 -6.91
C ALA A 42 3.28 -2.33 -6.56
N ARG A 43 3.25 -3.62 -6.91
CA ARG A 43 2.15 -4.52 -6.55
C ARG A 43 2.03 -4.68 -5.03
N LEU A 44 3.14 -4.92 -4.35
CA LEU A 44 3.15 -5.05 -2.88
C LEU A 44 2.67 -3.77 -2.19
N HIS A 45 3.02 -2.60 -2.74
CA HIS A 45 2.52 -1.33 -2.24
C HIS A 45 0.99 -1.24 -2.35
N VAL A 46 0.42 -1.51 -3.53
CA VAL A 46 -1.04 -1.51 -3.75
C VAL A 46 -1.75 -2.54 -2.87
N GLU A 47 -1.18 -3.74 -2.72
CA GLU A 47 -1.73 -4.77 -1.83
C GLU A 47 -1.74 -4.33 -0.36
N SER A 48 -0.70 -3.63 0.10
CA SER A 48 -0.64 -3.05 1.44
C SER A 48 -1.69 -1.94 1.64
N GLU A 49 -1.85 -1.05 0.67
CA GLU A 49 -2.86 0.01 0.72
C GLU A 49 -4.28 -0.58 0.73
N LEU A 50 -4.52 -1.60 -0.09
CA LEU A 50 -5.78 -2.32 -0.11
C LEU A 50 -6.07 -3.01 1.22
N ALA A 51 -5.05 -3.60 1.87
CA ALA A 51 -5.20 -4.20 3.19
C ALA A 51 -5.58 -3.15 4.25
N ALA A 52 -4.90 -1.99 4.27
CA ALA A 52 -5.23 -0.89 5.18
C ALA A 52 -6.64 -0.33 4.93
N SER A 53 -7.04 -0.23 3.66
CA SER A 53 -8.39 0.18 3.29
C SER A 53 -9.44 -0.82 3.74
N LYS A 54 -9.19 -2.13 3.60
CA LYS A 54 -10.10 -3.18 4.06
C LYS A 54 -10.29 -3.13 5.58
N GLU A 55 -9.21 -2.97 6.33
CA GLU A 55 -9.27 -2.79 7.79
C GLU A 55 -10.13 -1.57 8.16
N SER A 56 -9.96 -0.46 7.44
CA SER A 56 -10.75 0.75 7.67
C SER A 56 -12.24 0.52 7.37
N VAL A 57 -12.57 -0.18 6.28
CA VAL A 57 -13.94 -0.53 5.91
C VAL A 57 -14.57 -1.45 6.96
N GLU A 58 -13.88 -2.51 7.39
CA GLU A 58 -14.38 -3.43 8.42
C GLU A 58 -14.70 -2.69 9.72
N ARG A 59 -13.83 -1.76 10.14
CA ARG A 59 -14.09 -0.93 11.31
C ARG A 59 -15.30 -0.01 11.12
N LEU A 60 -15.51 0.57 9.93
CA LEU A 60 -16.67 1.42 9.64
C LEU A 60 -17.96 0.60 9.68
N GLU A 61 -17.96 -0.60 9.12
CA GLU A 61 -19.12 -1.49 9.16
C GLU A 61 -19.57 -1.79 10.59
N LEU A 62 -18.62 -2.00 11.51
CA LEU A 62 -18.93 -2.16 12.93
C LEU A 62 -19.57 -0.90 13.53
N LEU A 63 -19.03 0.28 13.23
CA LEU A 63 -19.59 1.55 13.70
C LEU A 63 -21.00 1.81 13.17
N VAL A 64 -21.25 1.50 11.90
CA VAL A 64 -22.59 1.62 11.30
C VAL A 64 -23.58 0.70 12.02
N LYS A 65 -23.21 -0.56 12.29
CA LYS A 65 -24.06 -1.50 13.04
C LYS A 65 -24.39 -0.99 14.45
N GLU A 66 -23.40 -0.44 15.15
CA GLU A 66 -23.62 0.15 16.48
C GLU A 66 -24.53 1.38 16.40
N TYR A 67 -24.38 2.23 15.37
CA TYR A 67 -25.26 3.39 15.13
C TYR A 67 -26.71 2.96 14.85
N GLU A 68 -26.91 1.94 14.02
CA GLU A 68 -28.24 1.38 13.74
C GLU A 68 -28.90 0.81 15.00
N ARG A 69 -28.12 0.13 15.85
CA ARG A 69 -28.61 -0.44 17.12
C ARG A 69 -28.94 0.64 18.16
N ALA A 70 -28.17 1.72 18.19
CA ALA A 70 -28.33 2.86 19.07
C ALA A 70 -29.67 3.60 18.86
N GLY A 71 -30.19 3.60 17.62
CA GLY A 71 -31.32 4.43 17.24
C GLY A 71 -30.96 5.93 17.21
N PRO A 72 -31.83 6.80 16.66
CA PRO A 72 -31.51 8.19 16.30
C PRO A 72 -31.24 9.15 17.49
N GLY A 73 -31.13 8.65 18.73
CA GLY A 73 -31.01 9.49 19.93
C GLY A 73 -30.16 8.92 21.08
N CYS A 74 -29.36 7.86 20.90
CA CYS A 74 -28.58 7.28 22.01
C CYS A 74 -27.07 7.59 22.01
N LEU A 75 -26.56 8.35 21.04
CA LEU A 75 -25.13 8.68 20.95
C LEU A 75 -24.67 9.86 21.84
N ASP A 76 -25.44 10.21 22.87
CA ASP A 76 -25.08 11.31 23.78
C ASP A 76 -23.96 10.95 24.79
N SER A 77 -23.43 9.72 24.80
CA SER A 77 -22.58 9.25 25.92
C SER A 77 -21.10 8.99 25.63
N ALA A 78 -20.62 9.03 24.38
CA ALA A 78 -19.18 8.87 24.13
C ALA A 78 -18.73 9.57 22.85
N PRO A 79 -17.75 10.49 22.90
CA PRO A 79 -17.10 10.97 21.70
C PRO A 79 -16.38 9.77 21.04
N LEU A 80 -16.89 9.32 19.89
CA LEU A 80 -16.18 8.38 19.03
C LEU A 80 -14.92 9.09 18.54
N ASP A 81 -13.78 8.74 19.14
CA ASP A 81 -12.48 9.26 18.76
C ASP A 81 -12.05 8.65 17.42
N LEU A 82 -12.51 9.28 16.33
CA LEU A 82 -12.19 8.92 14.95
C LEU A 82 -10.82 9.49 14.51
N SER A 83 -10.02 10.07 15.42
CA SER A 83 -8.72 10.66 15.09
C SER A 83 -7.71 9.63 14.55
N GLY A 84 -7.85 8.35 14.91
CA GLY A 84 -7.02 7.24 14.40
C GLY A 84 -7.54 6.58 13.12
N PHE A 85 -8.63 7.08 12.55
CA PHE A 85 -9.37 6.39 11.49
C PHE A 85 -9.01 6.85 10.07
N LEU A 86 -8.63 8.12 9.89
CA LEU A 86 -8.09 8.62 8.62
C LEU A 86 -6.90 9.55 8.87
N PRO A 87 -5.79 9.40 8.13
CA PRO A 87 -4.72 10.41 8.11
C PRO A 87 -5.33 11.79 7.76
N GLY A 88 -5.19 12.76 8.68
CA GLY A 88 -5.76 14.10 8.52
C GLY A 88 -7.23 14.29 8.95
N TYR A 89 -7.91 13.28 9.53
CA TYR A 89 -9.24 13.47 10.12
C TYR A 89 -9.20 14.35 11.37
N ALA A 90 -8.14 14.20 12.18
CA ALA A 90 -7.93 14.99 13.38
C ALA A 90 -7.75 16.50 13.08
N GLU A 91 -7.19 16.85 11.91
CA GLU A 91 -6.88 18.24 11.54
C GLU A 91 -8.08 19.04 11.04
N ARG A 92 -9.14 18.37 10.54
CA ARG A 92 -10.33 19.04 9.96
C ARG A 92 -11.47 19.28 10.96
N GLY A 93 -11.24 18.98 12.24
CA GLY A 93 -12.24 19.12 13.30
C GLY A 93 -13.25 17.97 13.26
N ALA A 94 -13.20 17.11 14.28
CA ALA A 94 -14.22 16.10 14.52
C ALA A 94 -15.61 16.76 14.46
N LEU A 95 -16.51 16.20 13.64
CA LEU A 95 -17.91 16.62 13.55
C LEU A 95 -18.54 16.52 14.95
N ARG A 96 -18.55 17.63 15.70
CA ARG A 96 -19.30 17.76 16.95
C ARG A 96 -20.77 17.91 16.60
N PHE A 97 -21.44 16.79 16.33
CA PHE A 97 -22.90 16.75 16.38
C PHE A 97 -23.35 16.72 17.85
N CYS A 98 -23.21 17.86 18.53
CA CYS A 98 -24.03 18.18 19.69
C CYS A 98 -24.97 19.30 19.28
N ARG A 99 -26.24 18.97 19.03
CA ARG A 99 -27.30 19.95 19.22
C ARG A 99 -28.52 19.27 19.84
N CYS A 100 -28.59 19.41 21.16
CA CYS A 100 -29.84 19.33 21.90
C CYS A 100 -30.86 20.26 21.22
N VAL A 101 -31.91 19.69 20.61
CA VAL A 101 -33.12 20.44 20.27
C VAL A 101 -34.32 19.66 20.82
N GLY A 102 -34.85 20.13 21.95
CA GLY A 102 -36.26 20.04 22.30
C GLY A 102 -36.73 18.78 23.02
N ARG A 103 -36.54 18.72 24.35
CA ARG A 103 -37.65 18.27 25.21
C ARG A 103 -38.65 19.44 25.29
N ALA A 104 -39.82 19.27 24.69
CA ALA A 104 -41.09 19.88 25.08
C ALA A 104 -42.22 19.09 24.41
#